data_AF-A0A7J2Z1R0-F1
#
_entry.id   AF-A0A7J2Z1R0-F1
#
_cell.length_a   1.000
_cell.length_b   1.000
_cell.length_c   1.000
_cell.angle_alpha   90.00
_cell.angle_beta   90.00
_cell.angle_gamma   90.00
#
_symmetry.space_group_name_H-M   'P 1'
#
loop_
_entity.id
_entity.type
_entity.pdbx_description
1 polymer ?
#
loop_
_entity_poly.entity_id
_entity_poly.type
_entity_poly.pdbx_seq_one_letter_code
_entity_poly.pdbx_strand_id
1 'polypeptide(L)' 'MDFKIDSVIKTKRKTIALQITDDATLVVRAPFYVSEQTIKDVVIKHKDWIERKKKDILSRDPKFAEKEFVNGEGF' A
#
# COMPACT_ATOMS: atom_id res chain seq x y z
N MET A 1 12.52 -6.24 11.80
CA MET A 1 12.12 -6.26 10.37
C MET A 1 11.46 -4.94 10.08
N ASP A 2 12.22 -4.05 9.48
CA ASP A 2 11.82 -2.69 9.18
C ASP A 2 11.16 -2.66 7.80
N PHE A 3 9.85 -2.42 7.76
CA PHE A 3 9.16 -2.19 6.50
C PHE A 3 9.52 -0.80 6.01
N LYS A 4 10.31 -0.73 4.94
CA LYS A 4 10.59 0.53 4.27
C LYS A 4 9.30 1.04 3.62
N ILE A 5 8.75 2.11 4.17
CA ILE A 5 7.68 2.89 3.54
C ILE A 5 8.36 3.73 2.47
N ASP A 6 7.95 3.55 1.22
CA ASP A 6 8.54 4.26 0.10
C ASP A 6 8.01 5.69 0.03
N SER A 7 6.70 5.85 0.18
CA SER A 7 6.04 7.14 0.13
C SER A 7 4.90 7.24 1.14
N VAL A 8 4.81 8.39 1.82
CA VAL A 8 3.69 8.75 2.69
C VAL A 8 2.98 9.96 2.11
N ILE A 9 1.73 9.79 1.69
CA ILE A 9 0.92 10.87 1.12
C ILE A 9 -0.14 11.27 2.15
N LYS A 10 -0.08 12.52 2.62
CA LYS A 10 -1.08 13.05 3.56
C LYS A 10 -2.18 13.81 2.80
N THR A 11 -3.45 13.49 3.04
CA THR A 11 -4.60 14.12 2.35
C THR A 11 -5.78 14.38 3.31
N LYS A 12 -6.84 15.06 2.84
CA LYS A 12 -8.10 15.32 3.62
C LYS A 12 -9.00 14.08 3.76
N ARG A 13 -8.41 12.90 3.92
CA ARG A 13 -9.11 11.62 4.04
C ARG A 13 -9.43 11.29 5.50
N LYS A 14 -10.41 10.41 5.74
CA LYS A 14 -10.84 10.00 7.10
C LYS A 14 -10.07 8.80 7.67
N THR A 15 -9.64 7.87 6.83
CA THR A 15 -8.97 6.60 7.22
C THR A 15 -7.52 6.58 6.76
N ILE A 16 -6.71 5.58 7.17
CA ILE A 16 -5.37 5.30 6.60
C ILE A 16 -5.51 4.17 5.57
N ALA A 17 -4.83 4.25 4.43
CA ALA A 17 -4.80 3.17 3.44
C ALA A 17 -3.36 2.76 3.18
N LEU A 18 -3.16 1.45 3.12
CA LEU A 18 -1.92 0.82 2.72
C LEU A 18 -2.09 0.40 1.26
N GLN A 19 -1.23 0.90 0.38
CA GLN A 19 -1.24 0.58 -1.04
C GLN A 19 0.09 -0.07 -1.39
N ILE A 20 0.05 -1.25 -2.01
CA ILE A 20 1.22 -1.88 -2.61
C ILE A 20 1.10 -1.68 -4.12
N THR A 21 2.09 -1.02 -4.72
CA THR A 21 2.14 -0.82 -6.17
C THR A 21 2.60 -2.09 -6.88
N ASP A 22 2.44 -2.14 -8.20
CA ASP A 22 2.91 -3.27 -9.02
C ASP A 22 4.45 -3.43 -8.99
N ASP A 23 5.18 -2.38 -8.60
CA ASP A 23 6.63 -2.43 -8.35
C ASP A 23 6.98 -3.01 -6.95
N ALA A 24 5.98 -3.59 -6.27
CA ALA A 24 6.10 -4.08 -4.89
C ALA A 24 6.53 -3.00 -3.87
N THR A 25 6.25 -1.71 -4.16
CA THR A 25 6.53 -0.59 -3.24
C THR A 25 5.35 -0.29 -2.33
N LEU A 26 5.62 0.10 -1.08
CA LEU A 26 4.60 0.41 -0.08
C LEU A 26 4.36 1.92 -0.04
N VAL A 27 3.15 2.32 -0.43
CA VAL A 27 2.66 3.69 -0.35
C VAL A 27 1.61 3.77 0.75
N VAL A 28 1.87 4.57 1.77
CA VAL A 28 0.89 4.86 2.82
C VAL A 28 0.20 6.16 2.50
N ARG A 29 -1.13 6.12 2.45
CA ARG A 29 -1.94 7.34 2.38
C ARG A 29 -2.61 7.57 3.73
N ALA A 30 -2.42 8.72 4.34
CA ALA A 30 -2.90 9.02 5.69
C ALA A 30 -3.62 10.38 5.76
N PRO A 31 -4.51 10.60 6.74
CA PRO A 31 -5.02 11.93 7.07
C PRO A 31 -3.90 12.87 7.55
N PHE A 32 -4.06 14.18 7.38
CA PHE A 32 -3.07 15.17 7.83
C PHE A 32 -2.78 15.13 9.33
N TYR A 33 -3.79 14.83 10.15
CA TYR A 33 -3.71 14.79 11.61
C TYR A 33 -3.10 13.49 12.15
N VAL A 34 -2.77 12.52 11.29
CA VAL A 34 -2.18 11.26 11.72
C VAL A 34 -0.67 11.41 11.87
N SER A 35 -0.19 10.99 13.05
CA SER A 35 1.22 10.93 13.41
C SER A 35 1.92 9.77 12.72
N GLU A 36 3.23 9.92 12.51
CA GLU A 36 4.07 8.86 11.92
C GLU A 36 4.07 7.58 12.75
N GLN A 37 3.93 7.69 14.08
CA GLN A 37 3.81 6.53 14.98
C GLN A 37 2.58 5.70 14.67
N THR A 38 1.42 6.34 14.47
CA THR A 38 0.18 5.66 14.09
C THR A 38 0.31 5.02 12.71
N ILE A 39 0.98 5.67 11.77
CA ILE A 39 1.28 5.08 10.45
C ILE A 39 2.11 3.81 10.62
N LYS A 40 3.19 3.87 11.42
CA LYS A 40 4.04 2.71 11.71
C LYS A 40 3.24 1.58 12.38
N ASP A 41 2.39 1.90 13.35
CA ASP A 41 1.55 0.91 14.03
C ASP A 41 0.62 0.18 13.05
N VAL A 42 -0.04 0.92 12.15
CA VAL A 42 -0.89 0.34 11.10
C VAL A 42 -0.07 -0.54 10.14
N VAL A 43 1.13 -0.11 9.75
CA VAL A 43 2.02 -0.91 8.90
C VAL A 43 2.44 -2.21 9.61
N ILE A 44 2.83 -2.13 10.88
CA ILE A 44 3.23 -3.30 11.69
C ILE A 44 2.05 -4.26 11.87
N LYS A 45 0.85 -3.73 12.14
CA LYS A 45 -0.38 -4.50 12.29
C LYS A 45 -0.75 -5.27 11.02
N HIS A 46 -0.43 -4.71 9.85
CA HIS A 46 -0.71 -5.30 8.54
C HIS A 46 0.54 -5.88 7.87
N LYS A 47 1.64 -6.11 8.60
CA LYS A 47 2.89 -6.62 8.03
C LYS A 47 2.73 -7.89 7.20
N ASP A 48 1.95 -8.85 7.71
CA ASP A 48 1.71 -10.14 7.06
C ASP A 48 1.01 -9.96 5.71
N TRP A 49 0.00 -9.08 5.69
CA TRP A 49 -0.69 -8.72 4.46
C TRP A 49 0.23 -8.03 3.45
N ILE A 50 1.11 -7.13 3.92
CA ILE A 50 2.11 -6.45 3.08
C ILE A 50 3.07 -7.46 2.45
N GLU A 51 3.64 -8.35 3.26
CA GLU A 51 4.57 -9.39 2.79
C GLU A 51 3.91 -10.32 1.80
N ARG A 52 2.70 -10.80 2.11
CA ARG A 52 1.93 -11.65 1.21
C ARG A 52 1.65 -10.96 -0.12
N LYS A 53 1.29 -9.67 -0.09
CA LYS A 53 0.98 -8.92 -1.30
C LYS A 53 2.21 -8.63 -2.14
N LYS A 54 3.34 -8.27 -1.52
CA LYS A 54 4.62 -8.14 -2.23
C LYS A 54 5.05 -9.46 -2.87
N LYS A 55 4.93 -10.57 -2.15
CA LYS A 55 5.25 -11.90 -2.69
C LYS A 55 4.33 -12.29 -3.85
N ASP A 56 3.04 -11.99 -3.76
CA ASP A 56 2.06 -12.19 -4.85
C ASP A 56 2.45 -11.41 -6.11
N ILE A 57 2.91 -10.17 -5.95
CA ILE A 57 3.34 -9.30 -7.04
C ILE A 57 4.67 -9.79 -7.64
N LEU A 58 5.68 -10.06 -6.80
CA LEU A 58 6.98 -10.55 -7.26
C LEU A 58 6.90 -11.96 -7.88
N SER A 59 5.94 -12.78 -7.45
CA SER A 59 5.68 -14.10 -8.00
C SER A 59 4.82 -14.05 -9.27
N ARG A 60 4.13 -12.94 -9.53
CA ARG A 60 3.48 -12.70 -10.81
C ARG A 60 4.55 -12.27 -11.81
N ASP A 61 4.68 -13.06 -12.86
CA ASP A 61 5.58 -12.76 -13.97
C ASP A 61 5.31 -11.32 -14.49
N PRO A 62 6.34 -10.46 -14.66
CA PRO A 62 6.16 -9.07 -15.09
C PRO A 62 5.49 -8.93 -16.48
N LYS A 63 5.35 -10.04 -17.21
CA LYS A 63 4.57 -10.12 -18.45
C LYS A 63 3.07 -9.79 -18.29
N PHE A 64 2.54 -9.79 -17.07
CA PHE A 64 1.13 -9.46 -16.81
C PHE A 64 0.91 -8.11 -16.12
N ALA A 65 1.97 -7.30 -15.95
CA ALA A 65 1.88 -5.96 -15.34
C ALA A 65 1.06 -4.96 -16.19
N GLU A 66 0.81 -5.26 -17.47
CA GLU A 66 -0.21 -4.58 -18.28
C GLU A 66 -1.60 -5.16 -18.02
N LYS A 67 -1.98 -5.31 -16.76
CA LYS A 67 -3.40 -5.30 -16.41
C LYS A 67 -3.74 -3.89 -16.01
N GLU A 68 -4.20 -3.13 -17.00
CA GLU A 68 -5.09 -2.00 -16.77
C GLU A 68 -6.12 -2.43 -15.72
N PHE A 69 -5.94 -1.99 -14.48
CA PHE A 69 -7.02 -1.93 -13.52
C PHE A 69 -8.00 -0.90 -14.08
N VAL A 70 -8.84 -1.34 -15.03
CA VAL A 70 -10.07 -0.64 -15.40
C VAL A 70 -10.85 -0.50 -14.10
N ASN A 71 -10.75 0.70 -13.54
CA ASN A 71 -11.48 1.11 -12.36
C ASN A 71 -12.96 1.07 -12.75
N GLY A 72 -13.60 -0.08 -12.55
CA GLY A 72 -15.01 -0.29 -12.84
C GLY A 72 -15.83 0.54 -11.86
N GLU A 73 -16.06 1.80 -12.20
CA GLU A 73 -17.20 2.57 -11.71
C GLU A 73 -18.48 1.84 -12.16
N GLY A 74 -19.16 1.23 -11.21
CA GLY A 74 -20.48 0.65 -11.39
C GLY A 74 -21.25 0.87 -10.09
N PHE A 75 -22.17 1.82 -10.15
CA PHE A 75 -23.10 2.27 -9.11
C PHE A 75 -23.97 1.14 -8.55
#